data_AF-A0A433B9B8-F1
#
_entry.id   AF-A0A433B9B8-F1
#
_cell.length_a   1.000
_cell.length_b   1.000
_cell.length_c   1.000
_cell.angle_alpha   90.00
_cell.angle_beta   90.00
_cell.angle_gamma   90.00
#
_symmetry.space_group_name_H-M   'P 1'
#
loop_
_entity.id
_entity.type
_entity.pdbx_description
1 polymer ?
#
loop_
_entity_poly.entity_id
_entity_poly.type
_entity_poly.pdbx_seq_one_letter_code
_entity_poly.pdbx_strand_id
1 'polypeptide(L)'
;MNLKQSLEMTQTMNSVMEQFLQSSIKIMVSERDLLRVPSGPTDTKILQSTDTPSQPTLVIAITNTSQFPIHNVSGQISFQPPSADLDQASLSPSPPTIALTLLTSTRRAIRPPTTSVTAPALFMTPPALTTLVPLTRHTETVRLVPSVLAQFNATVTLRFPSPGTGKALGVEHGFGVYLADQLSKHVHPSSDPVSAPWDTEGSATLTRSYSVGFLREIMCFNPAFGVEAGMWVGLVGAGGNGKTVSLTCLIRSIDLTHSLAECAIYETGPMDAAETGESKLAGRLVMELDVLARVEGGDSEAEGEGA
;
A
#
# COMPACT_ATOMS: atom_id res chain seq x y z
N MET A 1 -5.35 40.77 40.18
CA MET A 1 -4.18 40.46 39.32
C MET A 1 -3.82 38.97 39.31
N ASN A 2 -3.81 38.26 40.44
CA ASN A 2 -3.37 36.84 40.51
C ASN A 2 -4.23 35.82 39.73
N LEU A 3 -5.54 36.03 39.61
CA LEU A 3 -6.44 35.05 38.96
C LEU A 3 -6.21 34.94 37.44
N LYS A 4 -5.93 36.07 36.79
CA LYS A 4 -5.71 36.15 35.34
C LYS A 4 -4.41 35.45 34.93
N GLN A 5 -3.36 35.66 35.71
CA GLN A 5 -2.07 35.00 35.50
C GLN A 5 -2.14 33.48 35.73
N SER A 6 -2.92 33.03 36.72
CA SER A 6 -3.17 31.60 36.97
C SER A 6 -3.94 30.91 35.83
N LEU A 7 -4.95 31.60 35.27
CA LEU A 7 -5.68 31.15 34.09
C LEU A 7 -4.79 31.07 32.85
N GLU A 8 -3.97 32.10 32.60
CA GLU A 8 -3.02 32.12 31.49
C GLU A 8 -1.98 30.99 31.61
N MET A 9 -1.40 30.76 32.80
CA MET A 9 -0.48 29.64 33.04
C MET A 9 -1.14 28.28 32.80
N THR A 10 -2.38 28.09 33.27
CA THR A 10 -3.12 26.82 33.07
C THR A 10 -3.39 26.57 31.59
N GLN A 11 -3.76 27.62 30.84
CA GLN A 11 -3.99 27.53 29.41
C GLN A 11 -2.70 27.20 28.65
N THR A 12 -1.57 27.83 29.01
CA THR A 12 -0.26 27.50 28.43
C THR A 12 0.13 26.06 28.73
N MET A 13 -0.02 25.59 29.97
CA MET A 13 0.31 24.22 30.36
C MET A 13 -0.53 23.19 29.60
N ASN A 14 -1.83 23.45 29.43
CA ASN A 14 -2.71 22.60 28.63
C ASN A 14 -2.24 22.57 27.18
N SER A 15 -1.95 23.71 26.56
CA SER A 15 -1.48 23.77 25.18
C SER A 15 -0.16 23.02 24.96
N VAL A 16 0.80 23.14 25.88
CA VAL A 16 2.07 22.39 25.82
C VAL A 16 1.82 20.89 25.95
N MET A 17 0.91 20.47 26.84
CA MET A 17 0.55 19.06 26.99
C MET A 17 -0.15 18.50 25.75
N GLU A 18 -1.05 19.28 25.13
CA GLU A 18 -1.73 18.89 23.88
C GLU A 18 -0.73 18.68 22.74
N GLN A 19 0.21 19.62 22.55
CA GLN A 19 1.28 19.50 21.55
C GLN A 19 2.23 18.32 21.84
N PHE A 20 2.56 18.09 23.11
CA PHE A 20 3.37 16.96 23.52
C PHE A 20 2.70 15.62 23.19
N LEU A 21 1.39 15.48 23.44
CA LEU A 21 0.66 14.25 23.11
C LEU A 21 0.57 14.02 21.60
N GLN A 22 0.29 15.06 20.81
CA GLN A 22 0.24 14.97 19.35
C GLN A 22 1.59 14.55 18.75
N SER A 23 2.69 15.16 19.21
CA SER A 23 4.05 14.82 18.76
C SER A 23 4.54 13.44 19.25
N SER A 24 3.95 12.93 20.33
CA SER A 24 4.26 11.61 20.87
C SER A 24 3.57 10.47 20.12
N ILE A 25 2.55 10.76 19.31
CA ILE A 25 1.92 9.77 18.44
C ILE A 25 2.63 9.79 17.09
N LYS A 26 3.20 8.65 16.71
CA LYS A 26 3.76 8.45 15.37
C LYS A 26 2.92 7.47 14.60
N ILE A 27 2.40 7.93 13.45
CA ILE A 27 1.73 7.07 12.47
C ILE A 27 2.78 6.70 11.42
N MET A 28 2.91 5.40 11.16
CA MET A 28 3.70 4.87 10.06
C MET A 28 2.80 3.98 9.23
N VAL A 29 2.73 4.26 7.95
CA VAL A 29 2.06 3.41 6.98
C VAL A 29 3.15 2.76 6.14
N SER A 30 3.10 1.44 6.08
CA SER A 30 4.01 0.65 5.26
C SER A 30 3.20 -0.37 4.52
N GLU A 31 3.56 -0.61 3.28
CA GLU A 31 3.08 -1.79 2.58
C GLU A 31 3.74 -3.02 3.20
N ARG A 32 2.95 -4.05 3.48
CA ARG A 32 3.55 -5.37 3.69
C ARG A 32 3.53 -6.05 2.35
N ASP A 33 4.69 -6.08 1.75
CA ASP A 33 5.02 -7.20 0.90
C ASP A 33 5.20 -8.43 1.83
N LEU A 34 4.57 -9.56 1.49
CA LEU A 34 4.70 -10.85 2.16
C LEU A 34 3.95 -11.06 3.51
N LEU A 35 2.62 -11.01 3.47
CA LEU A 35 1.86 -12.09 4.11
C LEU A 35 1.23 -12.95 3.02
N ARG A 36 1.91 -14.04 2.66
CA ARG A 36 1.25 -15.22 2.08
C ARG A 36 0.26 -15.70 3.13
N VAL A 37 -0.98 -15.23 3.09
CA VAL A 37 -2.04 -15.74 3.96
C VAL A 37 -2.39 -17.12 3.42
N PRO A 38 -2.20 -18.21 4.19
CA PRO A 38 -2.66 -19.52 3.77
C PRO A 38 -4.19 -19.47 3.67
N SER A 39 -4.71 -19.78 2.49
CA SER A 39 -6.14 -19.89 2.24
C SER A 39 -6.73 -21.11 2.96
N GLY A 40 -7.06 -20.99 4.25
CA GLY A 40 -7.87 -21.98 4.99
C GLY A 40 -7.28 -23.40 5.13
N PRO A 41 -7.90 -24.28 5.95
CA PRO A 41 -7.38 -25.60 6.22
C PRO A 41 -8.05 -26.63 5.32
N THR A 42 -7.38 -27.03 4.24
CA THR A 42 -7.64 -28.34 3.64
C THR A 42 -6.37 -28.92 3.07
N ASP A 43 -5.98 -30.04 3.69
CA ASP A 43 -5.17 -31.12 3.16
C ASP A 43 -3.71 -30.85 2.79
N THR A 44 -2.86 -31.11 3.79
CA THR A 44 -1.67 -31.96 3.70
C THR A 44 -1.16 -32.29 2.29
N LYS A 45 -0.33 -31.40 1.74
CA LYS A 45 0.86 -31.73 0.93
C LYS A 45 1.80 -30.52 0.96
N ILE A 46 2.77 -30.57 1.87
CA ILE A 46 3.91 -29.65 1.93
C ILE A 46 4.79 -29.97 0.72
N LEU A 47 4.47 -29.39 -0.44
CA LEU A 47 5.36 -29.23 -1.59
C LEU A 47 4.87 -28.04 -2.43
N GLN A 48 5.61 -26.93 -2.36
CA GLN A 48 5.96 -26.08 -3.51
C GLN A 48 4.84 -25.78 -4.53
N SER A 49 3.74 -25.17 -4.11
CA SER A 49 2.95 -24.34 -5.03
C SER A 49 3.23 -22.87 -4.69
N THR A 50 3.87 -22.18 -5.62
CA THR A 50 4.14 -20.73 -5.65
C THR A 50 2.88 -19.89 -5.90
N ASP A 51 1.71 -20.47 -5.69
CA ASP A 51 0.44 -20.07 -6.29
C ASP A 51 -0.45 -19.21 -5.39
N THR A 52 0.06 -18.75 -4.25
CA THR A 52 -0.68 -17.81 -3.39
C THR A 52 -0.42 -16.38 -3.88
N PRO A 53 -1.42 -15.68 -4.47
CA PRO A 53 -1.26 -14.29 -4.87
C PRO A 53 -0.78 -13.43 -3.72
N SER A 54 0.14 -12.49 -3.99
CA SER A 54 0.26 -11.34 -3.10
C SER A 54 -1.10 -10.62 -3.14
N GLN A 55 -1.69 -10.38 -1.97
CA GLN A 55 -2.90 -9.57 -1.87
C GLN A 55 -2.48 -8.13 -1.57
N PRO A 56 -3.21 -7.13 -2.07
CA PRO A 56 -2.95 -5.73 -1.74
C PRO A 56 -3.22 -5.50 -0.23
N THR A 57 -2.16 -5.43 0.56
CA THR A 57 -2.24 -5.28 2.02
C THR A 57 -1.47 -4.07 2.52
N LEU A 58 -2.10 -3.35 3.45
CA LEU A 58 -1.58 -2.15 4.07
C LEU A 58 -1.34 -2.43 5.56
N VAL A 59 -0.17 -2.04 6.07
CA VAL A 59 0.16 -2.11 7.49
C VAL A 59 0.21 -0.71 8.05
N ILE A 60 -0.68 -0.44 9.01
CA ILE A 60 -0.75 0.82 9.72
C ILE A 60 -0.25 0.59 11.13
N ALA A 61 0.82 1.30 11.48
CA ALA A 61 1.43 1.26 12.79
C ALA A 61 1.27 2.59 13.51
N ILE A 62 0.70 2.56 14.71
CA ILE A 62 0.54 3.71 15.58
C ILE A 62 1.41 3.50 16.80
N THR A 63 2.34 4.42 17.05
CA THR A 63 3.26 4.32 18.17
C THR A 63 2.99 5.45 19.15
N ASN A 64 2.65 5.12 20.39
CA ASN A 64 2.66 6.09 21.48
C ASN A 64 4.03 6.06 22.15
N THR A 65 4.86 7.08 21.90
CA THR A 65 6.19 7.20 22.51
C THR A 65 6.17 7.93 23.85
N SER A 66 5.01 8.41 24.30
CA SER A 66 4.89 9.07 25.59
C SER A 66 4.88 8.06 26.75
N GLN A 67 5.06 8.58 27.96
CA GLN A 67 4.86 7.85 29.21
C GLN A 67 3.40 7.87 29.68
N PHE A 68 2.49 8.50 28.93
CA PHE A 68 1.09 8.68 29.32
C PHE A 68 0.14 7.89 28.42
N PRO A 69 -0.90 7.25 28.99
CA PRO A 69 -1.94 6.63 28.19
C PRO A 69 -2.79 7.69 27.50
N ILE A 70 -3.14 7.43 26.24
CA ILE A 70 -4.06 8.27 25.47
C ILE A 70 -5.35 7.50 25.33
N HIS A 71 -6.39 7.98 25.99
CA HIS A 71 -7.69 7.31 26.06
C HIS A 71 -8.62 7.76 24.93
N ASN A 72 -9.64 6.94 24.66
CA ASN A 72 -10.71 7.24 23.70
C ASN A 72 -10.18 7.64 22.32
N VAL A 73 -9.15 6.93 21.86
CA VAL A 73 -8.60 7.12 20.52
C VAL A 73 -9.52 6.45 19.51
N SER A 74 -9.95 7.21 18.51
CA SER A 74 -10.64 6.70 17.32
C SER A 74 -9.75 6.88 16.09
N GLY A 75 -9.78 5.88 15.20
CA GLY A 75 -9.09 5.91 13.92
C GLY A 75 -10.08 6.02 12.77
N GLN A 76 -9.68 6.76 11.74
CA GLN A 76 -10.40 6.80 10.47
C GLN A 76 -9.38 6.77 9.33
N ILE A 77 -9.72 6.07 8.25
CA ILE A 77 -8.98 6.10 6.99
C ILE A 77 -9.94 6.63 5.93
N SER A 78 -9.50 7.62 5.17
CA SER A 78 -10.24 8.16 4.03
C SER A 78 -9.41 8.02 2.76
N PHE A 79 -10.05 7.59 1.68
CA PHE A 79 -9.46 7.50 0.35
C PHE A 79 -10.09 8.55 -0.56
N GLN A 80 -9.26 9.34 -1.22
CA GLN A 80 -9.69 10.33 -2.21
C GLN A 80 -9.07 9.97 -3.56
N PRO A 81 -9.86 9.83 -4.64
CA PRO A 81 -9.30 9.67 -5.98
C PRO A 81 -8.56 10.95 -6.41
N PRO A 82 -7.67 10.88 -7.41
CA PRO A 82 -6.94 12.02 -7.90
C PRO A 82 -7.94 12.94 -8.61
N SER A 83 -7.97 14.22 -8.25
CA SER A 83 -8.94 15.19 -8.77
C SER A 83 -8.91 15.37 -10.30
N ALA A 84 -7.85 14.93 -10.98
CA ALA A 84 -7.66 15.05 -12.42
C ALA A 84 -8.22 13.87 -13.26
N ASP A 85 -8.52 12.72 -12.65
CA ASP A 85 -9.09 11.54 -13.37
C ASP A 85 -10.63 11.56 -13.42
N LEU A 86 -11.26 12.58 -12.82
CA LEU A 86 -12.72 12.77 -12.79
C LEU A 86 -13.33 12.97 -14.18
N ASP A 87 -12.56 13.43 -15.16
CA ASP A 87 -13.06 13.60 -16.53
C ASP A 87 -13.30 12.26 -17.25
N GLN A 88 -12.60 11.17 -16.85
CA GLN A 88 -12.82 9.82 -17.40
C GLN A 88 -13.70 8.91 -16.52
N ALA A 89 -13.91 9.26 -15.24
CA ALA A 89 -14.83 8.56 -14.35
C ALA A 89 -16.33 8.83 -14.66
N SER A 90 -16.61 9.69 -15.64
CA SER A 90 -17.95 10.07 -16.10
C SER A 90 -18.77 8.93 -16.73
N LEU A 91 -18.21 7.71 -16.86
CA LEU A 91 -18.89 6.53 -17.39
C LEU A 91 -19.25 5.47 -16.33
N SER A 92 -18.95 5.68 -15.04
CA SER A 92 -19.37 4.75 -13.97
C SER A 92 -20.39 5.40 -13.02
N PRO A 93 -21.48 4.70 -12.63
CA PRO A 93 -22.55 5.28 -11.82
C PRO A 93 -22.16 5.52 -10.35
N SER A 94 -20.96 5.12 -9.90
CA SER A 94 -20.50 5.25 -8.52
C SER A 94 -19.04 5.67 -8.45
N PRO A 95 -18.65 6.59 -7.53
CA PRO A 95 -17.26 7.00 -7.38
C PRO A 95 -16.37 5.80 -7.01
N PRO A 96 -15.10 5.80 -7.45
CA PRO A 96 -14.16 4.75 -7.07
C PRO A 96 -13.96 4.74 -5.55
N THR A 97 -14.04 3.54 -4.95
CA THR A 97 -13.93 3.36 -3.50
C THR A 97 -12.96 2.22 -3.17
N ILE A 98 -12.37 2.28 -1.98
CA ILE A 98 -11.59 1.18 -1.40
C ILE A 98 -12.29 0.70 -0.14
N ALA A 99 -12.73 -0.56 -0.15
CA ALA A 99 -13.18 -1.23 1.06
C ALA A 99 -11.98 -1.83 1.81
N LEU A 100 -12.09 -1.91 3.13
CA LEU A 100 -11.04 -2.44 3.99
C LEU A 100 -11.51 -3.71 4.67
N THR A 101 -10.66 -4.73 4.70
CA THR A 101 -10.87 -5.95 5.48
C THR A 101 -9.73 -6.12 6.49
N LEU A 102 -10.04 -6.17 7.78
CA LEU A 102 -9.03 -6.39 8.81
C LEU A 102 -8.48 -7.82 8.73
N LEU A 103 -7.16 -7.93 8.64
CA LEU A 103 -6.47 -9.22 8.73
C LEU A 103 -5.98 -9.46 10.16
N THR A 104 -5.27 -8.49 10.73
CA THR A 104 -4.76 -8.58 12.10
C THR A 104 -4.76 -7.21 12.78
N SER A 105 -5.02 -7.19 14.09
CA SER A 105 -4.80 -6.03 14.95
C SER A 105 -4.06 -6.48 16.20
N THR A 106 -2.88 -5.91 16.41
CA THR A 106 -1.97 -6.31 17.48
C THR A 106 -1.35 -5.11 18.16
N ARG A 107 -0.91 -5.31 19.39
CA ARG A 107 -0.20 -4.32 20.17
C ARG A 107 1.02 -4.94 20.82
N ARG A 108 2.14 -4.23 20.78
CA ARG A 108 3.44 -4.68 21.27
C ARG A 108 4.15 -3.55 22.01
N ALA A 109 4.88 -3.89 23.08
CA ALA A 109 5.75 -2.93 23.75
C ALA A 109 6.92 -2.52 22.82
N ILE A 110 7.31 -1.25 22.86
CA ILE A 110 8.48 -0.74 22.12
C ILE A 110 9.79 -1.28 22.74
N ARG A 111 9.78 -1.55 24.06
CA ARG A 111 10.92 -2.08 24.80
C ARG A 111 10.71 -3.55 25.18
N PRO A 112 11.79 -4.34 25.33
CA PRO A 112 11.70 -5.73 25.77
C PRO A 112 11.12 -5.85 27.20
N PRO A 113 10.40 -6.94 27.51
CA PRO A 113 10.03 -8.05 26.63
C PRO A 113 8.91 -7.67 25.68
N THR A 114 9.10 -7.97 24.40
CA THR A 114 8.22 -7.50 23.33
C THR A 114 7.17 -8.56 22.96
N THR A 115 6.28 -8.90 23.88
CA THR A 115 5.15 -9.78 23.57
C THR A 115 4.07 -9.03 22.80
N SER A 116 3.57 -9.61 21.71
CA SER A 116 2.44 -9.08 20.95
C SER A 116 1.14 -9.64 21.49
N VAL A 117 0.14 -8.78 21.70
CA VAL A 117 -1.20 -9.17 22.15
C VAL A 117 -2.22 -8.67 21.14
N THR A 118 -3.32 -9.40 20.97
CA THR A 118 -4.47 -8.96 20.16
C THR A 118 -5.00 -7.62 20.67
N ALA A 119 -5.33 -6.72 19.76
CA ALA A 119 -5.81 -5.39 20.08
C ALA A 119 -7.13 -5.07 19.34
N PRO A 120 -7.93 -4.10 19.83
CA PRO A 120 -9.14 -3.65 19.14
C PRO A 120 -8.82 -3.04 17.77
N ALA A 121 -9.74 -3.19 16.82
CA ALA A 121 -9.62 -2.62 15.48
C ALA A 121 -10.00 -1.14 15.46
N LEU A 122 -9.01 -0.27 15.31
CA LEU A 122 -9.14 1.18 15.29
C LEU A 122 -9.78 1.72 14.02
N PHE A 123 -9.49 1.10 12.87
CA PHE A 123 -9.85 1.64 11.57
C PHE A 123 -11.03 0.93 10.89
N MET A 124 -11.57 -0.12 11.51
CA MET A 124 -12.74 -0.84 10.99
C MET A 124 -14.05 -0.18 11.41
N THR A 125 -15.12 -0.40 10.66
CA THR A 125 -16.47 0.03 11.02
C THR A 125 -17.23 -1.06 11.78
N PRO A 126 -17.86 -0.74 12.94
CA PRO A 126 -17.78 0.53 13.67
C PRO A 126 -16.40 0.72 14.35
N PRO A 127 -15.88 1.97 14.40
CA PRO A 127 -14.56 2.23 14.96
C PRO A 127 -14.53 1.94 16.46
N ALA A 128 -13.62 1.07 16.88
CA ALA A 128 -13.43 0.80 18.30
C ALA A 128 -12.69 1.96 18.96
N LEU A 129 -13.25 2.51 20.03
CA LEU A 129 -12.49 3.39 20.92
C LEU A 129 -11.48 2.55 21.68
N THR A 130 -10.21 2.93 21.60
CA THR A 130 -9.13 2.22 22.31
C THR A 130 -8.28 3.17 23.15
N THR A 131 -7.49 2.58 24.04
CA THR A 131 -6.44 3.32 24.77
C THR A 131 -5.09 2.96 24.18
N LEU A 132 -4.37 3.96 23.65
CA LEU A 132 -2.97 3.81 23.28
C LEU A 132 -2.12 3.89 24.55
N VAL A 133 -1.74 2.75 25.11
CA VAL A 133 -0.96 2.77 26.35
C VAL A 133 0.50 3.15 26.09
N PRO A 134 1.18 3.72 27.11
CA PRO A 134 2.54 4.21 27.01
C PRO A 134 3.51 3.25 26.34
N LEU A 135 4.44 3.80 25.57
CA LEU A 135 5.58 3.09 25.01
C LEU A 135 5.19 1.79 24.26
N THR A 136 4.04 1.82 23.57
CA THR A 136 3.57 0.69 22.78
C THR A 136 3.30 1.07 21.32
N ARG A 137 3.45 0.07 20.45
CA ARG A 137 3.12 0.11 19.03
C ARG A 137 1.87 -0.73 18.81
N HIS A 138 0.82 -0.08 18.35
CA HIS A 138 -0.37 -0.72 17.78
C HIS A 138 -0.12 -0.95 16.29
N THR A 139 -0.53 -2.07 15.75
CA THR A 139 -0.30 -2.43 14.35
C THR A 139 -1.50 -3.16 13.80
N GLU A 140 -2.08 -2.61 12.74
CA GLU A 140 -3.18 -3.20 11.99
C GLU A 140 -2.72 -3.54 10.60
N THR A 141 -2.97 -4.78 10.18
CA THR A 141 -2.83 -5.19 8.79
C THR A 141 -4.23 -5.25 8.19
N VAL A 142 -4.46 -4.47 7.15
CA VAL A 142 -5.74 -4.41 6.43
C VAL A 142 -5.52 -4.79 4.97
N ARG A 143 -6.47 -5.53 4.40
CA ARG A 143 -6.53 -5.79 2.97
C ARG A 143 -7.31 -4.68 2.28
N LEU A 144 -6.77 -4.17 1.19
CA LEU A 144 -7.42 -3.21 0.32
C LEU A 144 -8.29 -3.95 -0.69
N VAL A 145 -9.54 -3.51 -0.86
CA VAL A 145 -10.47 -4.05 -1.86
C VAL A 145 -10.97 -2.87 -2.69
N PRO A 146 -10.21 -2.45 -3.72
CA PRO A 146 -10.61 -1.37 -4.60
C PRO A 146 -11.78 -1.81 -5.49
N SER A 147 -12.73 -0.90 -5.75
CA SER A 147 -13.81 -1.12 -6.71
C SER A 147 -13.34 -1.00 -8.15
N VAL A 148 -12.29 -0.20 -8.39
CA VAL A 148 -11.64 0.05 -9.68
C VAL A 148 -10.16 0.32 -9.42
N LEU A 149 -9.28 -0.13 -10.32
CA LEU A 149 -7.87 0.25 -10.33
C LEU A 149 -7.68 1.75 -10.68
N ALA A 150 -7.30 2.53 -9.68
CA ALA A 150 -6.96 3.94 -9.81
C ALA A 150 -5.97 4.33 -8.72
N GLN A 151 -5.22 5.41 -8.90
CA GLN A 151 -4.39 5.95 -7.83
C GLN A 151 -5.29 6.57 -6.75
N PHE A 152 -4.97 6.43 -5.47
CA PHE A 152 -5.71 7.12 -4.41
C PHE A 152 -4.76 7.87 -3.48
N ASN A 153 -5.18 9.04 -3.02
CA ASN A 153 -4.56 9.72 -1.90
C ASN A 153 -5.34 9.35 -0.64
N ALA A 154 -4.66 8.70 0.29
CA ALA A 154 -5.24 8.21 1.52
C ALA A 154 -4.73 9.03 2.71
N THR A 155 -5.59 9.21 3.71
CA THR A 155 -5.22 9.87 4.97
C THR A 155 -5.66 9.00 6.13
N VAL A 156 -4.72 8.68 7.02
CA VAL A 156 -5.00 8.12 8.34
C VAL A 156 -5.18 9.27 9.32
N THR A 157 -6.33 9.35 9.96
CA THR A 157 -6.63 10.34 11.00
C THR A 157 -6.88 9.62 12.32
N LEU A 158 -6.16 10.01 13.36
CA LEU A 158 -6.41 9.62 14.74
C LEU A 158 -6.99 10.80 15.50
N ARG A 159 -8.06 10.56 16.26
CA ARG A 159 -8.70 11.58 17.11
C ARG A 159 -8.79 11.11 18.55
N PHE A 160 -8.54 12.02 19.49
CA PHE A 160 -8.65 11.76 20.91
C PHE A 160 -8.96 13.05 21.68
N PRO A 161 -9.65 12.98 22.83
CA PRO A 161 -9.97 14.18 23.60
C PRO A 161 -8.71 14.79 24.24
N SER A 162 -8.62 16.11 24.20
CA SER A 162 -7.61 16.88 24.94
C SER A 162 -7.79 16.66 26.45
N PRO A 163 -6.70 16.38 27.20
CA PRO A 163 -6.75 16.27 28.64
C PRO A 163 -7.17 17.58 29.35
N GLY A 164 -6.84 18.73 28.76
CA GLY A 164 -7.04 20.04 29.40
C GLY A 164 -8.34 20.72 28.99
N THR A 165 -8.73 20.60 27.72
CA THR A 165 -9.89 21.32 27.16
C THR A 165 -11.05 20.41 26.75
N GLY A 166 -10.85 19.09 26.70
CA GLY A 166 -11.83 18.12 26.22
C GLY A 166 -12.09 18.19 24.71
N LYS A 167 -11.50 19.15 23.99
CA LYS A 167 -11.61 19.27 22.53
C LYS A 167 -10.92 18.10 21.84
N ALA A 168 -11.45 17.63 20.72
CA ALA A 168 -10.80 16.57 19.95
C ALA A 168 -9.49 17.07 19.34
N LEU A 169 -8.38 16.46 19.73
CA LEU A 169 -7.08 16.58 19.09
C LEU A 169 -6.97 15.55 17.97
N GLY A 170 -6.30 15.92 16.88
CA GLY A 170 -6.08 15.09 15.71
C GLY A 170 -4.60 14.91 15.41
N VAL A 171 -4.23 13.72 14.95
CA VAL A 171 -2.96 13.46 14.26
C VAL A 171 -3.28 12.82 12.92
N GLU A 172 -2.72 13.37 11.85
CA GLU A 172 -3.02 12.95 10.48
C GLU A 172 -1.74 12.55 9.75
N HIS A 173 -1.86 11.54 8.89
CA HIS A 173 -0.77 11.08 8.04
C HIS A 173 -1.32 10.72 6.66
N GLY A 174 -0.89 11.46 5.64
CA GLY A 174 -1.22 11.21 4.25
C GLY A 174 -0.25 10.23 3.59
N PHE A 175 -0.76 9.36 2.74
CA PHE A 175 0.00 8.41 1.94
C PHE A 175 -0.67 8.18 0.59
N GLY A 176 0.10 7.82 -0.44
CA GLY A 176 -0.43 7.41 -1.74
C GLY A 176 -0.70 5.91 -1.76
N VAL A 177 -1.73 5.50 -2.50
CA VAL A 177 -1.96 4.10 -2.89
C VAL A 177 -1.82 4.06 -4.40
N TYR A 178 -0.73 3.44 -4.87
CA TYR A 178 -0.43 3.34 -6.29
C TYR A 178 -1.21 2.19 -6.95
N LEU A 179 -1.26 2.19 -8.28
CA LEU A 179 -1.95 1.17 -9.05
C LEU A 179 -1.22 -0.17 -8.95
N ALA A 180 0.12 -0.15 -8.97
CA ALA A 180 0.97 -1.34 -8.82
C ALA A 180 0.71 -2.09 -7.50
N ASP A 181 0.39 -1.37 -6.43
CA ASP A 181 0.18 -1.94 -5.08
C ASP A 181 -1.23 -2.48 -4.86
N GLN A 182 -2.15 -2.17 -5.78
CA GLN A 182 -3.51 -2.71 -5.80
C GLN A 182 -3.61 -4.01 -6.60
N LEU A 183 -2.58 -4.33 -7.40
CA LEU A 183 -2.53 -5.53 -8.23
C LEU A 183 -2.05 -6.72 -7.41
N SER A 184 -2.75 -7.83 -7.55
CA SER A 184 -2.28 -9.12 -7.06
C SER A 184 -1.24 -9.66 -8.02
N LYS A 185 -0.04 -9.96 -7.52
CA LYS A 185 1.12 -10.35 -8.33
C LYS A 185 1.32 -11.86 -8.24
N HIS A 186 1.41 -12.50 -9.41
CA HIS A 186 1.64 -13.93 -9.57
C HIS A 186 2.92 -14.12 -10.38
N VAL A 187 4.00 -14.52 -9.73
CA VAL A 187 5.29 -14.74 -10.40
C VAL A 187 5.34 -16.16 -10.93
N HIS A 188 5.55 -16.31 -12.23
CA HIS A 188 5.71 -17.59 -12.90
C HIS A 188 7.16 -17.74 -13.39
N PRO A 189 7.85 -18.82 -13.01
CA PRO A 189 9.21 -19.08 -13.46
C PRO A 189 9.25 -19.41 -14.95
N SER A 190 10.41 -19.19 -15.57
CA SER A 190 10.67 -19.47 -16.99
C SER A 190 10.46 -20.93 -17.39
N SER A 191 10.50 -21.85 -16.41
CA SER A 191 10.35 -23.30 -16.61
C SER A 191 8.91 -23.79 -16.71
N ASP A 192 7.91 -22.96 -16.41
CA ASP A 192 6.50 -23.39 -16.41
C ASP A 192 5.89 -23.26 -17.82
N PRO A 193 5.52 -24.38 -18.48
CA PRO A 193 4.89 -24.38 -19.80
C PRO A 193 3.37 -24.13 -19.69
N VAL A 194 2.97 -23.16 -18.86
CA VAL A 194 1.57 -22.72 -18.84
C VAL A 194 1.37 -21.87 -20.08
N SER A 195 0.46 -22.33 -20.95
CA SER A 195 -0.05 -21.66 -22.15
C SER A 195 -0.07 -20.16 -21.96
N ALA A 196 0.98 -19.52 -22.42
CA ALA A 196 1.21 -18.15 -22.07
C ALA A 196 0.26 -17.30 -22.94
N PRO A 197 -0.46 -16.31 -22.38
CA PRO A 197 -1.56 -15.63 -23.08
C PRO A 197 -1.14 -14.81 -24.33
N TRP A 198 0.15 -14.77 -24.66
CA TRP A 198 0.76 -13.83 -25.60
C TRP A 198 0.65 -14.22 -27.08
N ASP A 199 0.13 -15.41 -27.41
CA ASP A 199 -0.15 -15.82 -28.80
C ASP A 199 -1.48 -15.27 -29.34
N THR A 200 -2.19 -14.45 -28.58
CA THR A 200 -3.40 -13.79 -29.08
C THR A 200 -3.02 -12.51 -29.81
N GLU A 201 -2.91 -12.60 -31.15
CA GLU A 201 -2.72 -11.47 -32.06
C GLU A 201 -3.63 -10.29 -31.66
N GLY A 202 -3.05 -9.13 -31.33
CA GLY A 202 -3.79 -7.87 -31.13
C GLY A 202 -3.63 -7.15 -29.79
N SER A 203 -2.87 -7.66 -28.81
CA SER A 203 -2.64 -6.95 -27.53
C SER A 203 -1.61 -5.82 -27.68
N ALA A 204 -1.99 -4.59 -27.28
CA ALA A 204 -1.10 -3.43 -27.28
C ALA A 204 0.13 -3.70 -26.39
N THR A 205 1.28 -3.92 -27.04
CA THR A 205 2.52 -4.26 -26.34
C THR A 205 3.26 -2.98 -25.98
N LEU A 206 3.38 -2.69 -24.68
CA LEU A 206 4.27 -1.63 -24.20
C LEU A 206 5.56 -2.25 -23.68
N THR A 207 6.68 -1.91 -24.33
CA THR A 207 8.01 -2.39 -23.94
C THR A 207 8.79 -1.27 -23.24
N ARG A 208 9.38 -1.60 -22.08
CA ARG A 208 10.18 -0.69 -21.25
C ARG A 208 11.33 -1.44 -20.60
N SER A 209 12.42 -0.73 -20.35
CA SER A 209 13.59 -1.27 -19.65
C SER A 209 13.67 -0.68 -18.26
N TYR A 210 13.76 -1.54 -17.25
CA TYR A 210 13.88 -1.14 -15.84
C TYR A 210 15.09 -1.82 -15.21
N SER A 211 15.58 -1.29 -14.08
CA SER A 211 16.62 -1.99 -13.32
C SER A 211 16.07 -3.30 -12.74
N VAL A 212 16.92 -4.32 -12.68
CA VAL A 212 16.57 -5.62 -12.08
C VAL A 212 16.24 -5.45 -10.59
N GLY A 213 16.89 -4.50 -9.91
CA GLY A 213 16.61 -4.15 -8.52
C GLY A 213 15.19 -3.62 -8.31
N PHE A 214 14.81 -2.60 -9.09
CA PHE A 214 13.46 -2.03 -9.08
C PHE A 214 12.40 -3.09 -9.36
N LEU A 215 12.60 -3.91 -10.40
CA LEU A 215 11.65 -4.97 -10.76
C LEU A 215 11.49 -5.99 -9.63
N ARG A 216 12.58 -6.34 -8.95
CA ARG A 216 12.55 -7.26 -7.81
C ARG A 216 11.67 -6.74 -6.68
N GLU A 217 11.77 -5.44 -6.39
CA GLU A 217 10.98 -4.78 -5.35
C GLU A 217 9.52 -4.64 -5.78
N ILE A 218 9.26 -4.03 -6.94
CA ILE A 218 7.90 -3.71 -7.35
C ILE A 218 7.09 -4.95 -7.77
N MET A 219 7.70 -6.00 -8.30
CA MET A 219 7.00 -7.24 -8.71
C MET A 219 7.06 -8.33 -7.65
N CYS A 220 7.67 -8.06 -6.49
CA CYS A 220 7.71 -8.96 -5.34
C CYS A 220 8.40 -10.31 -5.67
N PHE A 221 9.46 -10.28 -6.49
CA PHE A 221 10.21 -11.50 -6.82
C PHE A 221 10.86 -12.08 -5.56
N ASN A 222 10.72 -13.39 -5.36
CA ASN A 222 11.31 -14.07 -4.22
C ASN A 222 12.84 -13.88 -4.23
N PRO A 223 13.47 -13.41 -3.14
CA PRO A 223 14.91 -13.30 -3.04
C PRO A 223 15.73 -14.54 -3.40
N ALA A 224 15.14 -15.74 -3.23
CA ALA A 224 15.78 -17.00 -3.56
C ALA A 224 15.78 -17.33 -5.06
N PHE A 225 14.91 -16.69 -5.83
CA PHE A 225 14.84 -16.85 -7.29
C PHE A 225 15.47 -15.62 -7.94
N GLY A 226 16.40 -15.85 -8.87
CA GLY A 226 16.93 -14.77 -9.70
C GLY A 226 15.85 -14.21 -10.62
N VAL A 227 16.10 -13.05 -11.20
CA VAL A 227 15.29 -12.52 -12.31
C VAL A 227 15.92 -13.06 -13.60
N GLU A 228 15.15 -13.78 -14.40
CA GLU A 228 15.64 -14.41 -15.64
C GLU A 228 14.76 -14.05 -16.84
N ALA A 229 15.36 -14.08 -18.04
CA ALA A 229 14.62 -13.95 -19.27
C ALA A 229 13.63 -15.12 -19.44
N GLY A 230 12.42 -14.81 -19.90
CA GLY A 230 11.31 -15.76 -20.00
C GLY A 230 10.44 -15.86 -18.74
N MET A 231 10.84 -15.25 -17.62
CA MET A 231 9.95 -15.11 -16.46
C MET A 231 8.82 -14.13 -16.76
N TRP A 232 7.64 -14.39 -16.22
CA TRP A 232 6.51 -13.49 -16.34
C TRP A 232 5.74 -13.33 -15.03
N VAL A 233 5.08 -12.19 -14.89
CA VAL A 233 4.29 -11.82 -13.73
C VAL A 233 2.86 -11.54 -14.18
N GLY A 234 1.93 -12.37 -13.72
CA GLY A 234 0.50 -12.12 -13.84
C GLY A 234 0.07 -11.08 -12.81
N LEU A 235 -0.55 -10.00 -13.27
CA LEU A 235 -1.03 -8.90 -12.46
C LEU A 235 -2.55 -8.88 -12.55
N VAL A 236 -3.23 -9.20 -11.47
CA VAL A 236 -4.70 -9.31 -11.45
C VAL A 236 -5.28 -8.27 -10.52
N GLY A 237 -6.27 -7.52 -10.98
CA GLY A 237 -6.94 -6.49 -10.18
C GLY A 237 -8.42 -6.32 -10.52
N ALA A 238 -9.06 -5.38 -9.82
CA ALA A 238 -10.46 -5.07 -10.00
C ALA A 238 -10.68 -4.24 -11.28
N GLY A 239 -11.38 -4.82 -12.25
CA GLY A 239 -12.02 -4.09 -13.33
C GLY A 239 -13.36 -3.53 -12.85
N GLY A 240 -13.73 -2.33 -13.30
CA GLY A 240 -15.04 -1.77 -12.99
C GLY A 240 -16.20 -2.74 -13.30
N ASN A 241 -17.33 -2.55 -12.63
CA ASN A 241 -18.53 -3.37 -12.80
C ASN A 241 -18.36 -4.86 -12.41
N GLY A 242 -17.43 -5.17 -11.50
CA GLY A 242 -17.23 -6.53 -10.97
C GLY A 242 -16.47 -7.47 -11.90
N LYS A 243 -15.89 -6.97 -12.98
CA LYS A 243 -14.98 -7.72 -13.85
C LYS A 243 -13.58 -7.74 -13.26
N THR A 244 -12.76 -8.73 -13.59
CA THR A 244 -11.33 -8.71 -13.27
C THR A 244 -10.54 -8.24 -14.48
N VAL A 245 -9.50 -7.43 -14.23
CA VAL A 245 -8.50 -7.10 -15.24
C VAL A 245 -7.26 -7.92 -14.97
N SER A 246 -6.69 -8.49 -16.01
CA SER A 246 -5.40 -9.17 -15.96
C SER A 246 -4.42 -8.46 -16.88
N LEU A 247 -3.24 -8.14 -16.35
CA LEU A 247 -2.08 -7.69 -17.11
C LEU A 247 -1.00 -8.77 -16.96
N THR A 248 -0.14 -8.90 -17.96
CA THR A 248 1.01 -9.80 -17.91
C THR A 248 2.27 -8.99 -18.17
N CYS A 249 3.27 -9.09 -17.28
CA CYS A 249 4.58 -8.50 -17.48
C CYS A 249 5.59 -9.61 -17.78
N LEU A 250 6.15 -9.65 -19.00
CA LEU A 250 7.15 -10.63 -19.44
C LEU A 250 8.53 -9.99 -19.46
N ILE A 251 9.52 -10.67 -18.88
CA ILE A 251 10.92 -10.30 -19.01
C ILE A 251 11.47 -10.93 -20.29
N ARG A 252 11.72 -10.10 -21.31
CA ARG A 252 12.19 -10.56 -22.63
C ARG A 252 13.69 -10.83 -22.64
N SER A 253 14.44 -9.89 -22.10
CA SER A 253 15.89 -9.91 -22.13
C SER A 253 16.43 -9.27 -20.85
N ILE A 254 17.63 -9.67 -20.43
CA ILE A 254 18.34 -9.08 -19.30
C ILE A 254 19.73 -8.71 -19.78
N ASP A 255 20.03 -7.43 -19.70
CA ASP A 255 21.38 -6.93 -19.84
C ASP A 255 22.09 -7.00 -18.49
N LEU A 256 22.95 -8.01 -18.35
CA LEU A 256 23.74 -8.23 -17.13
C LEU A 256 24.80 -7.16 -16.91
N THR A 257 25.22 -6.43 -17.94
CA THR A 257 26.26 -5.41 -17.81
C THR A 257 25.76 -4.15 -17.11
N HIS A 258 24.52 -3.77 -17.39
CA HIS A 258 23.84 -2.62 -16.80
C HIS A 258 22.77 -3.00 -15.76
N SER A 259 22.58 -4.30 -15.51
CA SER A 259 21.52 -4.83 -14.65
C SER A 259 20.14 -4.31 -15.03
N LEU A 260 19.86 -4.26 -16.34
CA LEU A 260 18.58 -3.80 -16.89
C LEU A 260 17.80 -4.99 -17.45
N ALA A 261 16.51 -5.05 -17.18
CA ALA A 261 15.59 -6.03 -17.76
C ALA A 261 14.64 -5.33 -18.72
N GLU A 262 14.50 -5.88 -19.92
CA GLU A 262 13.49 -5.46 -20.89
C GLU A 262 12.18 -6.17 -20.58
N CYS A 263 11.17 -5.40 -20.20
CA CYS A 263 9.85 -5.89 -19.84
C CYS A 263 8.83 -5.53 -20.92
N ALA A 264 8.02 -6.50 -21.32
CA ALA A 264 6.84 -6.29 -22.16
C ALA A 264 5.58 -6.49 -21.32
N ILE A 265 4.72 -5.48 -21.29
CA ILE A 265 3.45 -5.51 -20.57
C ILE A 265 2.30 -5.69 -21.57
N TYR A 266 1.47 -6.69 -21.31
CA TYR A 266 0.29 -7.08 -22.08
C TYR A 266 -0.96 -6.88 -21.24
N GLU A 267 -2.03 -6.43 -21.87
CA GLU A 267 -3.37 -6.47 -21.27
C GLU A 267 -4.13 -7.68 -21.81
N THR A 268 -4.54 -8.57 -20.90
CA THR A 268 -5.32 -9.76 -21.20
C THR A 268 -6.75 -9.51 -20.74
N GLY A 269 -7.65 -9.31 -21.69
CA GLY A 269 -9.07 -9.10 -21.46
C GLY A 269 -9.91 -9.74 -22.57
N PRO A 270 -11.21 -10.00 -22.34
CA PRO A 270 -12.10 -10.47 -23.40
C PRO A 270 -12.13 -9.43 -24.53
N MET A 271 -12.07 -9.94 -25.77
CA MET A 271 -11.89 -9.23 -27.04
C MET A 271 -12.71 -7.94 -27.20
N ASP A 272 -13.87 -7.84 -26.55
CA ASP A 272 -14.77 -6.67 -26.62
C ASP A 272 -14.22 -5.39 -25.96
N ALA A 273 -13.19 -5.47 -25.11
CA ALA A 273 -12.60 -4.29 -24.44
C ALA A 273 -11.39 -3.68 -25.20
N ALA A 274 -10.84 -4.41 -26.17
CA ALA A 274 -9.69 -3.94 -26.95
C ALA A 274 -10.11 -2.96 -28.06
N GLU A 275 -11.34 -3.06 -28.58
CA GLU A 275 -11.85 -2.21 -29.67
C GLU A 275 -12.49 -0.89 -29.19
N THR A 276 -12.80 -0.73 -27.90
CA THR A 276 -13.49 0.46 -27.36
C THR A 276 -12.57 1.59 -26.90
N GLY A 277 -11.25 1.47 -27.06
CA GLY A 277 -10.30 2.46 -26.54
C GLY A 277 -10.16 2.44 -25.01
N GLU A 278 -10.59 1.35 -24.36
CA GLU A 278 -10.52 1.12 -22.91
C GLU A 278 -9.16 0.56 -22.43
N SER A 279 -8.23 0.20 -23.32
CA SER A 279 -6.85 -0.22 -22.97
C SER A 279 -5.95 0.97 -22.58
N LYS A 280 -6.32 1.65 -21.48
CA LYS A 280 -5.50 2.70 -20.83
C LYS A 280 -4.77 2.19 -19.59
N LEU A 281 -5.09 1.00 -19.09
CA LEU A 281 -4.54 0.50 -17.83
C LEU A 281 -3.07 0.08 -17.95
N ALA A 282 -2.68 -0.65 -19.00
CA ALA A 282 -1.29 -0.97 -19.26
C ALA A 282 -0.44 0.32 -19.44
N GLY A 283 -0.98 1.33 -20.14
CA GLY A 283 -0.35 2.64 -20.29
C GLY A 283 -0.18 3.38 -18.96
N ARG A 284 -1.22 3.42 -18.12
CA ARG A 284 -1.17 4.04 -16.79
C ARG A 284 -0.19 3.32 -15.86
N LEU A 285 -0.16 1.98 -15.88
CA LEU A 285 0.80 1.20 -15.12
C LEU A 285 2.23 1.49 -15.58
N VAL A 286 2.50 1.52 -16.89
CA VAL A 286 3.81 1.88 -17.42
C VAL A 286 4.22 3.29 -17.00
N MET A 287 3.33 4.27 -17.10
CA MET A 287 3.61 5.64 -16.66
C MET A 287 3.95 5.69 -15.16
N GLU A 288 3.23 4.94 -14.34
CA GLU A 288 3.48 4.86 -12.90
C GLU A 288 4.83 4.19 -12.59
N LEU A 289 5.13 3.06 -13.25
CA LEU A 289 6.43 2.38 -13.12
C LEU A 289 7.59 3.27 -13.57
N ASP A 290 7.42 4.02 -14.67
CA ASP A 290 8.42 5.00 -15.15
C ASP A 290 8.68 6.11 -14.11
N VAL A 291 7.65 6.55 -13.38
CA VAL A 291 7.80 7.54 -12.29
C VAL A 291 8.51 6.92 -11.09
N LEU A 292 8.10 5.73 -10.65
CA LEU A 292 8.69 5.05 -9.50
C LEU A 292 10.17 4.70 -9.74
N ALA A 293 10.51 4.21 -10.94
CA ALA A 293 11.88 3.87 -11.32
C ALA A 293 12.82 5.10 -11.33
N ARG A 294 12.30 6.30 -11.65
CA ARG A 294 13.09 7.55 -11.60
C ARG A 294 13.36 8.01 -10.18
N VAL A 295 12.43 7.78 -9.26
CA VAL A 295 12.60 8.13 -7.85
C VAL A 295 13.70 7.27 -7.22
N GLU A 296 13.76 5.98 -7.52
CA GLU A 296 14.85 5.10 -7.05
C GLU A 296 16.22 5.42 -7.65
N GLY A 297 16.26 5.92 -8.90
CA GLY A 297 17.51 6.34 -9.55
C GLY A 297 18.04 7.72 -9.13
N GLY A 298 17.28 8.48 -8.34
CA GLY A 298 17.50 9.89 -8.04
C GLY A 298 18.44 10.22 -6.86
N ASP A 299 18.90 9.23 -6.10
CA ASP A 299 19.76 9.44 -4.92
C ASP A 299 21.28 9.37 -5.22
N SER A 300 21.69 9.40 -6.50
CA SER A 300 23.10 9.26 -6.91
C SER A 300 23.66 10.36 -7.81
N GLU A 301 23.10 11.57 -7.82
CA GLU A 301 23.72 12.74 -8.46
C GLU A 301 23.71 13.97 -7.54
N ALA A 302 24.47 13.91 -6.45
CA ALA A 302 24.80 15.09 -5.66
C ALA A 302 26.15 14.94 -4.93
N GLU A 303 27.22 14.62 -5.66
CA GLU A 303 28.59 14.91 -5.22
C GLU A 303 29.55 14.83 -6.40
N GLY A 304 30.02 15.97 -6.90
CA GLY A 304 31.14 16.00 -7.83
C GLY A 304 31.09 17.01 -8.96
N GLU A 305 30.91 18.30 -8.67
CA GLU A 305 31.51 19.34 -9.51
C GLU A 305 31.90 20.54 -8.64
N GLY A 306 33.18 20.57 -8.28
CA GLY A 306 33.78 21.54 -7.38
C GLY A 306 35.27 21.30 -7.25
N ALA A 307 35.99 21.46 -8.36
CA ALA A 307 37.43 21.70 -8.39
C ALA A 307 37.77 22.57 -9.61
#